data_AF-A0A132CH96-F1
#
_entry.id   AF-A0A132CH96-F1
#
_cell.length_a   1.000
_cell.length_b   1.000
_cell.length_c   1.000
_cell.angle_alpha   90.00
_cell.angle_beta   90.00
_cell.angle_gamma   90.00
#
_symmetry.space_group_name_H-M   'P 1'
#
loop_
_entity.id
_entity.type
_entity.pdbx_description
1 polymer ?
#
loop_
_entity_poly.entity_id
_entity_poly.type
_entity_poly.pdbx_seq_one_letter_code
_entity_poly.pdbx_strand_id
1 'polypeptide(L)'
;MKQLDRLYRFLEKHHQWNIAFQTSEYSRYLTHCETPKQRLIALLHLVAHTQSQPKLGPLADFWRHLEGVDWGRKAPSLEDLTVAIEKAGSPSTVHVGPWDRLFHALKSVGGWGPKTSALFVKALIVLHRTARTDLYCIRDEAAAQVIAGGDRIYLPVDAVIRRVFKTPELQELGKTFGPINTALYKAGYTPEQMLVWDDLWFWGFFTQDSSTDDRVMGWNEARFWGQLSSPKAHLSEVRKLCCAFLQIVNF
;
A
#
# COMPACT_ATOMS: atom_id res chain seq x y z
N MET A 1 2.01 -0.88 -24.49
CA MET A 1 1.63 0.52 -24.15
C MET A 1 0.11 0.74 -24.10
N LYS A 2 -0.68 0.46 -25.15
CA LYS A 2 -2.14 0.76 -25.16
C LYS A 2 -2.93 0.14 -23.98
N GLN A 3 -2.62 -1.09 -23.58
CA GLN A 3 -3.33 -1.73 -22.46
C GLN A 3 -2.89 -1.22 -21.09
N LEU A 4 -1.59 -0.93 -20.90
CA LEU A 4 -1.08 -0.36 -19.66
C LEU A 4 -1.71 1.01 -19.38
N ASP A 5 -1.82 1.86 -20.41
CA ASP A 5 -2.52 3.15 -20.35
C ASP A 5 -4.02 2.97 -20.11
N ARG A 6 -4.69 2.05 -20.83
CA ARG A 6 -6.11 1.72 -20.61
C ARG A 6 -6.38 1.24 -19.18
N LEU A 7 -5.49 0.41 -18.63
CA LEU A 7 -5.56 -0.07 -17.26
C LEU A 7 -5.37 1.08 -16.27
N TYR A 8 -4.32 1.88 -16.43
CA TYR A 8 -4.08 3.03 -15.56
C TYR A 8 -5.27 4.01 -15.55
N ARG A 9 -5.81 4.38 -16.72
CA ARG A 9 -6.99 5.25 -16.82
C ARG A 9 -8.21 4.67 -16.13
N PHE A 10 -8.39 3.35 -16.16
CA PHE A 10 -9.44 2.69 -15.40
C PHE A 10 -9.23 2.84 -13.90
N LEU A 11 -8.01 2.61 -13.40
CA LEU A 11 -7.68 2.79 -11.98
C LEU A 11 -7.93 4.23 -11.54
N GLU A 12 -7.39 5.20 -12.29
CA GLU A 12 -7.52 6.62 -11.99
C GLU A 12 -8.99 7.08 -11.95
N LYS A 13 -9.79 6.68 -12.95
CA LYS A 13 -11.23 7.02 -13.01
C LYS A 13 -12.04 6.45 -11.85
N HIS A 14 -11.58 5.36 -11.25
CA HIS A 14 -12.31 4.61 -10.24
C HIS A 14 -11.58 4.57 -8.88
N HIS A 15 -10.61 5.46 -8.70
CA HIS A 15 -9.72 5.52 -7.53
C HIS A 15 -10.46 5.68 -6.20
N GLN A 16 -11.61 6.37 -6.23
CA GLN A 16 -12.44 6.62 -5.05
C GLN A 16 -12.85 5.33 -4.32
N TRP A 17 -13.00 4.20 -5.03
CA TRP A 17 -13.43 2.95 -4.42
C TRP A 17 -12.38 2.37 -3.49
N ASN A 18 -11.13 2.31 -3.93
CA ASN A 18 -10.05 1.81 -3.11
C ASN A 18 -9.71 2.80 -1.98
N ILE A 19 -9.72 4.10 -2.25
CA ILE A 19 -9.48 5.12 -1.21
C ILE A 19 -10.53 5.03 -0.09
N ALA A 20 -11.83 4.92 -0.44
CA ALA A 20 -12.89 4.77 0.55
C ALA A 20 -12.72 3.47 1.35
N PHE A 21 -12.39 2.36 0.67
CA PHE A 21 -12.12 1.07 1.30
C PHE A 21 -10.95 1.14 2.29
N GLN A 22 -9.80 1.63 1.85
CA GLN A 22 -8.58 1.75 2.68
C GLN A 22 -8.80 2.70 3.85
N THR A 23 -9.44 3.85 3.62
CA THR A 23 -9.76 4.82 4.68
C THR A 23 -10.65 4.17 5.76
N SER A 24 -11.65 3.39 5.36
CA SER A 24 -12.52 2.66 6.29
C SER A 24 -11.73 1.58 7.07
N GLU A 25 -10.87 0.81 6.40
CA GLU A 25 -10.02 -0.20 7.06
C GLU A 25 -9.09 0.43 8.09
N TYR A 26 -8.36 1.50 7.72
CA TYR A 26 -7.49 2.21 8.65
C TYR A 26 -8.27 2.84 9.80
N SER A 27 -9.42 3.46 9.51
CA SER A 27 -10.29 4.04 10.55
C SER A 27 -10.71 3.00 11.58
N ARG A 28 -11.15 1.82 11.13
CA ARG A 28 -11.57 0.72 12.01
C ARG A 28 -10.43 0.27 12.92
N TYR A 29 -9.21 0.23 12.41
CA TYR A 29 -8.05 -0.24 13.17
C TYR A 29 -7.50 0.83 14.14
N LEU A 30 -7.56 2.11 13.76
CA LEU A 30 -6.85 3.20 14.44
C LEU A 30 -7.73 4.06 15.36
N THR A 31 -9.06 4.00 15.26
CA THR A 31 -9.98 4.87 16.02
C THR A 31 -9.82 4.73 17.54
N HIS A 32 -9.37 3.58 18.03
CA HIS A 32 -9.17 3.34 19.46
C HIS A 32 -7.83 3.87 20.01
N CYS A 33 -6.95 4.37 19.15
CA CYS A 33 -5.64 4.89 19.56
C CYS A 33 -5.76 6.37 19.94
N GLU A 34 -5.39 6.70 21.18
CA GLU A 34 -5.53 8.05 21.74
C GLU A 34 -4.43 8.99 21.24
N THR A 35 -3.21 8.47 21.07
CA THR A 35 -2.04 9.28 20.70
C THR A 35 -1.54 9.00 19.28
N PRO A 36 -0.85 9.97 18.63
CA PRO A 36 -0.21 9.74 17.34
C PRO A 36 0.80 8.59 17.37
N LYS A 37 1.55 8.43 18.47
CA LYS A 37 2.46 7.30 18.67
C LYS A 37 1.71 5.97 18.62
N GLN A 38 0.62 5.84 19.38
CA GLN A 38 -0.19 4.61 19.37
C GLN A 38 -0.73 4.32 17.96
N ARG A 39 -1.22 5.33 17.23
CA ARG A 39 -1.69 5.17 15.84
C ARG A 39 -0.57 4.74 14.90
N LEU A 40 0.61 5.33 15.02
CA LEU A 40 1.78 4.97 14.23
C LEU A 40 2.19 3.51 14.46
N ILE A 41 2.32 3.10 15.72
CA ILE A 41 2.66 1.73 16.09
C ILE A 41 1.58 0.76 15.61
N ALA A 42 0.31 1.09 15.85
CA ALA A 42 -0.82 0.29 15.37
C ALA A 42 -0.78 0.13 13.84
N LEU A 43 -0.55 1.21 13.08
CA LEU A 43 -0.45 1.13 11.62
C LEU A 43 0.73 0.25 11.16
N LEU A 44 1.90 0.37 11.80
CA LEU A 44 3.04 -0.50 11.53
C LEU A 44 2.71 -1.98 11.81
N HIS A 45 2.05 -2.26 12.93
CA HIS A 45 1.60 -3.60 13.28
C HIS A 45 0.59 -4.14 12.26
N LEU A 46 -0.44 -3.37 11.91
CA LEU A 46 -1.43 -3.73 10.90
C LEU A 46 -0.73 -4.16 9.60
N VAL A 47 0.21 -3.35 9.11
CA VAL A 47 0.92 -3.61 7.86
C VAL A 47 1.85 -4.83 7.98
N ALA A 48 2.64 -4.93 9.05
CA ALA A 48 3.55 -6.05 9.27
C ALA A 48 2.82 -7.40 9.37
N HIS A 49 1.62 -7.43 9.94
CA HIS A 49 0.81 -8.63 10.11
C HIS A 49 -0.02 -8.99 8.86
N THR A 50 0.02 -8.19 7.78
CA THR A 50 -0.49 -8.62 6.47
C THR A 50 0.40 -9.67 5.78
N GLN A 51 1.56 -9.99 6.37
CA GLN A 51 2.44 -11.05 5.91
C GLN A 51 1.84 -12.42 6.26
N SER A 52 1.90 -13.37 5.33
CA SER A 52 1.39 -14.73 5.57
C SER A 52 2.18 -15.48 6.65
N GLN A 53 3.47 -15.17 6.81
CA GLN A 53 4.37 -15.75 7.81
C GLN A 53 5.35 -14.68 8.28
N PRO A 54 4.93 -13.80 9.23
CA PRO A 54 5.79 -12.74 9.73
C PRO A 54 7.00 -13.30 10.48
N LYS A 55 8.17 -12.70 10.27
CA LYS A 55 9.40 -13.07 11.00
C LYS A 55 9.37 -12.46 12.39
N LEU A 56 8.64 -13.10 13.31
CA LEU A 56 8.32 -12.55 14.64
C LEU A 56 9.55 -12.18 15.47
N GLY A 57 10.63 -12.96 15.44
CA GLY A 57 11.86 -12.66 16.18
C GLY A 57 12.45 -11.30 15.80
N PRO A 58 12.87 -11.09 14.53
CA PRO A 58 13.34 -9.79 14.06
C PRO A 58 12.35 -8.63 14.26
N LEU A 59 11.04 -8.89 14.12
CA LEU A 59 10.03 -7.86 14.35
C LEU A 59 9.94 -7.46 15.83
N ALA A 60 10.14 -8.38 16.78
CA ALA A 60 10.12 -8.06 18.21
C ALA A 60 11.21 -7.05 18.60
N ASP A 61 12.40 -7.15 18.01
CA ASP A 61 13.48 -6.19 18.24
C ASP A 61 13.12 -4.79 17.72
N PHE A 62 12.51 -4.74 16.53
CA PHE A 62 11.99 -3.50 15.95
C PHE A 62 10.92 -2.85 16.82
N TRP A 63 9.97 -3.64 17.35
CA TRP A 63 8.91 -3.13 18.23
C TRP A 63 9.46 -2.58 19.54
N ARG A 64 10.37 -3.31 20.20
CA ARG A 64 11.01 -2.84 21.43
C ARG A 64 11.76 -1.54 21.21
N HIS A 65 12.45 -1.41 20.08
CA HIS A 65 13.13 -0.17 19.70
C HIS A 65 12.15 1.00 19.55
N LEU A 66 11.11 0.86 18.71
CA LEU A 66 10.16 1.93 18.46
C LEU A 66 9.34 2.33 19.69
N GLU A 67 8.97 1.36 20.54
CA GLU A 67 8.30 1.64 21.81
C GLU A 67 9.19 2.45 22.76
N GLY A 68 10.50 2.23 22.72
CA GLY A 68 11.49 2.99 23.49
C GLY A 68 11.74 4.42 22.97
N VAL A 69 11.29 4.76 21.77
CA VAL A 69 11.49 6.12 21.23
C VAL A 69 10.53 7.10 21.89
N ASP A 70 11.07 8.15 22.51
CA ASP A 70 10.30 9.24 23.08
C ASP A 70 10.08 10.36 22.04
N TRP A 71 8.87 10.41 21.49
CA TRP A 71 8.40 11.51 20.63
C TRP A 71 7.63 12.58 21.42
N GLY A 72 7.58 12.46 22.75
CA GLY A 72 6.76 13.27 23.63
C GLY A 72 5.26 13.12 23.35
N ARG A 73 4.50 14.20 23.53
CA ARG A 73 3.05 14.25 23.24
C ARG A 73 2.72 14.55 21.78
N LYS A 74 3.72 14.80 20.93
CA LYS A 74 3.51 15.22 19.54
C LYS A 74 3.71 14.05 18.59
N ALA A 75 3.09 14.14 17.43
CA ALA A 75 3.40 13.23 16.34
C ALA A 75 4.85 13.47 15.86
N PRO A 76 5.62 12.41 15.55
CA PRO A 76 6.93 12.58 14.93
C PRO A 76 6.81 13.28 13.57
N SER A 77 7.87 13.97 13.13
CA SER A 77 8.01 14.27 11.71
C SER A 77 8.31 12.99 10.92
N LEU A 78 8.13 13.05 9.60
CA LEU A 78 8.58 12.03 8.66
C LEU A 78 10.08 11.77 8.81
N GLU A 79 10.88 12.82 9.03
CA GLU A 79 12.32 12.71 9.29
C GLU A 79 12.60 12.01 10.63
N ASP A 80 11.95 12.44 11.72
CA ASP A 80 12.11 11.82 13.04
C ASP A 80 11.76 10.32 13.01
N LEU A 81 10.68 9.97 12.31
CA LEU A 81 10.25 8.59 12.09
C LEU A 81 11.30 7.80 11.29
N THR A 82 11.79 8.38 10.20
CA THR A 82 12.76 7.72 9.31
C THR A 82 14.07 7.45 10.05
N VAL A 83 14.60 8.45 10.76
CA VAL A 83 15.81 8.30 11.59
C VAL A 83 15.60 7.27 12.70
N ALA A 84 14.43 7.24 13.33
CA ALA A 84 14.12 6.22 14.34
C ALA A 84 14.15 4.81 13.74
N ILE A 85 13.59 4.61 12.54
CA ILE A 85 13.59 3.31 11.86
C ILE A 85 15.00 2.91 11.40
N GLU A 86 15.80 3.85 10.87
CA GLU A 86 17.18 3.59 10.45
C GLU A 86 18.07 3.08 11.61
N LYS A 87 17.83 3.56 12.83
CA LYS A 87 18.51 3.08 14.05
C LYS A 87 18.17 1.63 14.39
N ALA A 88 17.00 1.13 13.99
CA ALA A 88 16.60 -0.26 14.18
C ALA A 88 17.10 -1.20 13.07
N GLY A 89 17.50 -0.64 11.93
CA GLY A 89 17.99 -1.37 10.77
C GLY A 89 19.39 -0.92 10.40
N SER A 90 19.59 -0.68 9.11
CA SER A 90 20.79 -0.04 8.59
C SER A 90 20.43 1.26 7.87
N PRO A 91 21.19 2.35 8.07
CA PRO A 91 20.98 3.57 7.31
C PRO A 91 21.06 3.29 5.81
N SER A 92 20.12 3.84 5.04
CA SER A 92 20.22 3.83 3.58
C SER A 92 20.86 5.13 3.12
N THR A 93 22.01 5.06 2.45
CA THR A 93 22.62 6.22 1.79
C THR A 93 22.13 6.43 0.37
N VAL A 94 21.32 5.49 -0.15
CA VAL A 94 20.77 5.52 -1.50
C VAL A 94 19.28 5.75 -1.41
N HIS A 95 18.87 7.00 -1.52
CA HIS A 95 17.48 7.41 -1.67
C HIS A 95 17.39 8.69 -2.49
N VAL A 96 16.25 8.93 -3.12
CA VAL A 96 16.03 10.12 -3.97
C VAL A 96 15.03 11.12 -3.40
N GLY A 97 14.34 10.76 -2.31
CA GLY A 97 13.46 11.67 -1.57
C GLY A 97 13.04 11.12 -0.20
N PRO A 98 12.26 11.89 0.59
CA PRO A 98 11.86 11.51 1.95
C PRO A 98 11.05 10.21 2.03
N TRP A 99 10.11 9.98 1.10
CA TRP A 99 9.30 8.76 1.11
C TRP A 99 10.08 7.54 0.65
N ASP A 100 10.96 7.70 -0.34
CA ASP A 100 11.92 6.67 -0.77
C ASP A 100 12.88 6.30 0.37
N ARG A 101 13.36 7.29 1.13
CA ARG A 101 14.20 7.06 2.32
C ARG A 101 13.45 6.26 3.39
N LEU A 102 12.20 6.63 3.71
CA LEU A 102 11.38 5.87 4.66
C LEU A 102 11.17 4.41 4.19
N PHE A 103 10.90 4.21 2.90
CA PHE A 103 10.79 2.87 2.31
C PHE A 103 12.07 2.05 2.51
N HIS A 104 13.23 2.65 2.21
CA HIS A 104 14.53 1.99 2.34
C HIS A 104 14.92 1.74 3.80
N ALA A 105 14.61 2.67 4.71
CA ALA A 105 14.79 2.52 6.15
C ALA A 105 13.98 1.32 6.67
N LEU A 106 12.70 1.21 6.32
CA LEU A 106 11.89 0.04 6.72
C LEU A 106 12.44 -1.25 6.12
N LYS A 107 12.76 -1.26 4.83
CA LYS A 107 13.27 -2.45 4.14
C LYS A 107 14.60 -2.97 4.73
N SER A 108 15.39 -2.13 5.39
CA SER A 108 16.64 -2.54 6.05
C SER A 108 16.43 -3.17 7.43
N VAL A 109 15.21 -3.07 8.00
CA VAL A 109 14.85 -3.71 9.27
C VAL A 109 14.51 -5.18 9.05
N GLY A 110 15.02 -6.06 9.92
CA GLY A 110 14.67 -7.48 9.91
C GLY A 110 13.16 -7.70 10.03
N GLY A 111 12.58 -8.50 9.14
CA GLY A 111 11.13 -8.76 9.11
C GLY A 111 10.32 -7.82 8.20
N TRP A 112 10.94 -6.76 7.67
CA TRP A 112 10.35 -5.86 6.71
C TRP A 112 10.85 -6.15 5.29
N GLY A 113 9.99 -6.75 4.48
CA GLY A 113 10.27 -6.98 3.05
C GLY A 113 9.83 -5.81 2.17
N PRO A 114 10.25 -5.77 0.88
CA PRO A 114 9.91 -4.69 -0.04
C PRO A 114 8.40 -4.41 -0.16
N LYS A 115 7.57 -5.45 -0.23
CA LYS A 115 6.10 -5.30 -0.25
C LYS A 115 5.62 -4.59 1.01
N THR A 116 6.02 -5.08 2.18
CA THR A 116 5.56 -4.58 3.48
C THR A 116 5.97 -3.13 3.69
N SER A 117 7.22 -2.78 3.38
CA SER A 117 7.72 -1.40 3.47
C SER A 117 6.96 -0.46 2.54
N ALA A 118 6.74 -0.88 1.29
CA ALA A 118 5.97 -0.10 0.32
C ALA A 118 4.52 0.11 0.78
N LEU A 119 3.90 -0.95 1.35
CA LEU A 119 2.53 -0.89 1.85
C LEU A 119 2.41 0.11 3.01
N PHE A 120 3.39 0.13 3.93
CA PHE A 120 3.37 1.09 5.02
C PHE A 120 3.51 2.53 4.54
N VAL A 121 4.47 2.80 3.64
CA VAL A 121 4.66 4.15 3.07
C VAL A 121 3.37 4.65 2.42
N LYS A 122 2.73 3.80 1.61
CA LYS A 122 1.44 4.14 0.99
C LYS A 122 0.33 4.35 2.00
N ALA A 123 0.19 3.45 2.98
CA ALA A 123 -0.83 3.56 4.02
C ALA A 123 -0.68 4.87 4.79
N LEU A 124 0.57 5.25 5.12
CA LEU A 124 0.86 6.49 5.81
C LEU A 124 0.47 7.71 4.97
N ILE A 125 0.78 7.73 3.67
CA ILE A 125 0.38 8.81 2.75
C ILE A 125 -1.14 8.89 2.62
N VAL A 126 -1.81 7.77 2.33
CA VAL A 126 -3.27 7.71 2.16
C VAL A 126 -3.97 8.21 3.41
N LEU A 127 -3.53 7.75 4.59
CA LEU A 127 -4.09 8.18 5.87
C LEU A 127 -4.03 9.70 6.06
N HIS A 128 -2.89 10.32 5.72
CA HIS A 128 -2.68 11.77 5.80
C HIS A 128 -3.30 12.56 4.65
N ARG A 129 -4.00 11.90 3.72
CA ARG A 129 -4.84 12.51 2.69
C ARG A 129 -6.33 12.39 2.98
N THR A 130 -6.71 11.67 4.04
CA THR A 130 -8.12 11.53 4.42
C THR A 130 -8.61 12.78 5.14
N ALA A 131 -9.93 12.99 5.17
CA ALA A 131 -10.54 14.03 6.00
C ALA A 131 -10.48 13.72 7.52
N ARG A 132 -10.02 12.53 7.90
CA ARG A 132 -9.94 12.04 9.29
C ARG A 132 -8.60 12.42 9.91
N THR A 133 -8.39 13.71 10.15
CA THR A 133 -7.16 14.25 10.75
C THR A 133 -6.89 13.72 12.15
N ASP A 134 -7.92 13.24 12.85
CA ASP A 134 -7.83 12.53 14.13
C ASP A 134 -7.04 11.21 14.02
N LEU A 135 -6.91 10.64 12.82
CA LEU A 135 -6.16 9.41 12.57
C LEU A 135 -4.70 9.65 12.20
N TYR A 136 -4.26 10.90 12.07
CA TYR A 136 -2.89 11.18 11.63
C TYR A 136 -1.84 10.67 12.64
N CYS A 137 -0.71 10.24 12.09
CA CYS A 137 0.39 9.58 12.79
C CYS A 137 1.68 10.40 12.78
N ILE A 138 1.85 11.29 11.80
CA ILE A 138 2.99 12.20 11.66
C ILE A 138 2.49 13.65 11.63
N ARG A 139 3.37 14.61 11.97
CA ARG A 139 3.01 16.04 11.97
C ARG A 139 3.12 16.70 10.59
N ASP A 140 3.82 16.09 9.64
CA ASP A 140 4.11 16.70 8.33
C ASP A 140 3.00 16.38 7.31
N GLU A 141 1.79 16.85 7.56
CA GLU A 141 0.65 16.62 6.65
C GLU A 141 0.96 17.05 5.20
N ALA A 142 1.58 18.23 5.02
CA ALA A 142 1.90 18.77 3.71
C ALA A 142 2.78 17.83 2.86
N ALA A 143 3.67 17.06 3.50
CA ALA A 143 4.53 16.10 2.81
C ALA A 143 3.74 14.93 2.19
N ALA A 144 2.59 14.60 2.76
CA ALA A 144 1.69 13.59 2.20
C ALA A 144 0.83 14.17 1.08
N GLN A 145 0.48 15.46 1.12
CA GLN A 145 -0.39 16.10 0.13
C GLN A 145 0.30 16.28 -1.22
N VAL A 146 1.59 16.63 -1.23
CA VAL A 146 2.37 16.85 -2.46
C VAL A 146 3.66 16.06 -2.37
N ILE A 147 3.85 15.07 -3.25
CA ILE A 147 5.08 14.30 -3.30
C ILE A 147 6.03 15.00 -4.26
N ALA A 148 7.28 15.19 -3.84
CA ALA A 148 8.28 15.82 -4.69
C ALA A 148 8.50 14.97 -5.96
N GLY A 149 8.56 15.60 -7.13
CA GLY A 149 8.66 14.86 -8.41
C GLY A 149 9.89 13.97 -8.57
N GLY A 150 10.94 14.18 -7.75
CA GLY A 150 12.13 13.32 -7.69
C GLY A 150 12.06 12.18 -6.68
N ASP A 151 11.05 12.14 -5.81
CA ASP A 151 10.87 11.09 -4.81
C ASP A 151 10.40 9.76 -5.48
N ARG A 152 10.31 8.68 -4.70
CA ARG A 152 9.81 7.39 -5.17
C ARG A 152 8.82 6.77 -4.21
N ILE A 153 7.73 6.28 -4.79
CA ILE A 153 6.69 5.49 -4.16
C ILE A 153 6.59 4.16 -4.90
N TYR A 154 6.69 3.06 -4.17
CA TYR A 154 6.66 1.73 -4.76
C TYR A 154 5.27 1.12 -4.65
N LEU A 155 4.81 0.48 -5.72
CA LEU A 155 3.68 -0.44 -5.71
C LEU A 155 4.00 -1.66 -4.83
N PRO A 156 3.23 -1.92 -3.76
CA PRO A 156 3.30 -3.16 -2.98
C PRO A 156 2.85 -4.34 -3.85
N VAL A 157 3.81 -5.14 -4.29
CA VAL A 157 3.53 -6.29 -5.16
C VAL A 157 3.30 -7.55 -4.32
N ASP A 158 2.04 -7.94 -4.15
CA ASP A 158 1.64 -9.19 -3.50
C ASP A 158 1.23 -10.28 -4.53
N ALA A 159 0.51 -11.32 -4.09
CA ALA A 159 0.03 -12.37 -4.99
C ALA A 159 -1.09 -11.89 -5.94
N VAL A 160 -1.95 -10.95 -5.49
CA VAL A 160 -3.03 -10.37 -6.28
C VAL A 160 -2.44 -9.57 -7.45
N ILE A 161 -1.52 -8.66 -7.15
CA ILE A 161 -0.82 -7.84 -8.16
C ILE A 161 -0.02 -8.74 -9.10
N ARG A 162 0.73 -9.71 -8.58
CA ARG A 162 1.49 -10.65 -9.41
C ARG A 162 0.61 -11.44 -10.37
N ARG A 163 -0.62 -11.77 -9.98
CA ARG A 163 -1.56 -12.45 -10.86
C ARG A 163 -2.03 -11.54 -12.00
N VAL A 164 -2.32 -10.27 -11.73
CA VAL A 164 -2.64 -9.28 -12.78
C VAL A 164 -1.47 -9.14 -13.75
N PHE A 165 -0.24 -9.05 -13.25
CA PHE A 165 0.97 -8.96 -14.09
C PHE A 165 1.37 -10.26 -14.78
N LYS A 166 0.63 -11.38 -14.61
CA LYS A 166 0.84 -12.61 -15.39
C LYS A 166 0.07 -12.63 -16.71
N THR A 167 -0.75 -11.62 -16.99
CA THR A 167 -1.51 -11.55 -18.26
C THR A 167 -0.57 -11.34 -19.45
N PRO A 168 -0.94 -11.80 -20.66
CA PRO A 168 -0.05 -11.81 -21.81
C PRO A 168 0.61 -10.46 -22.12
N GLU A 169 -0.07 -9.36 -21.86
CA GLU A 169 0.41 -8.01 -22.19
C GLU A 169 1.08 -7.28 -21.04
N LEU A 170 0.93 -7.74 -19.81
CA LEU A 170 1.60 -7.17 -18.63
C LEU A 170 2.82 -7.98 -18.18
N GLN A 171 2.92 -9.26 -18.56
CA GLN A 171 4.03 -10.13 -18.15
C GLN A 171 5.41 -9.63 -18.59
N GLU A 172 5.48 -8.88 -19.69
CA GLU A 172 6.72 -8.26 -20.21
C GLU A 172 7.25 -7.15 -19.29
N LEU A 173 6.40 -6.60 -18.41
CA LEU A 173 6.79 -5.60 -17.41
C LEU A 173 7.45 -6.22 -16.17
N GLY A 174 7.44 -7.56 -16.09
CA GLY A 174 8.07 -8.32 -15.02
C GLY A 174 7.08 -8.93 -14.04
N LYS A 175 7.59 -9.86 -13.21
CA LYS A 175 6.77 -10.75 -12.36
C LYS A 175 7.02 -10.58 -10.86
N THR A 176 7.94 -9.70 -10.47
CA THR A 176 8.34 -9.49 -9.08
C THR A 176 8.41 -8.00 -8.75
N PHE A 177 8.49 -7.68 -7.47
CA PHE A 177 8.43 -6.30 -6.95
C PHE A 177 9.36 -5.32 -7.70
N GLY A 178 10.64 -5.67 -7.86
CA GLY A 178 11.65 -4.80 -8.47
C GLY A 178 11.40 -4.54 -9.96
N PRO A 179 11.28 -5.60 -10.80
CA PRO A 179 10.93 -5.49 -12.21
C PRO A 179 9.66 -4.68 -12.46
N ILE A 180 8.56 -4.97 -11.75
CA ILE A 180 7.28 -4.26 -11.94
C ILE A 180 7.43 -2.77 -11.65
N ASN A 181 7.97 -2.40 -10.48
CA ASN A 181 8.15 -0.99 -10.12
C ASN A 181 9.08 -0.27 -11.10
N THR A 182 10.17 -0.95 -11.52
CA THR A 182 11.12 -0.40 -12.49
C THR A 182 10.47 -0.17 -13.84
N ALA A 183 9.65 -1.11 -14.32
CA ALA A 183 8.95 -1.00 -15.59
C ALA A 183 7.92 0.13 -15.58
N LEU A 184 7.17 0.30 -14.48
CA LEU A 184 6.22 1.42 -14.32
C LEU A 184 6.94 2.78 -14.36
N TYR A 185 8.05 2.95 -13.64
CA TYR A 185 8.83 4.18 -13.71
C TYR A 185 9.44 4.43 -15.10
N LYS A 186 9.94 3.38 -15.77
CA LYS A 186 10.42 3.48 -17.17
C LYS A 186 9.31 3.87 -18.15
N ALA A 187 8.06 3.51 -17.85
CA ALA A 187 6.89 3.92 -18.61
C ALA A 187 6.46 5.38 -18.34
N GLY A 188 7.12 6.08 -17.41
CA GLY A 188 6.90 7.49 -17.13
C GLY A 188 5.89 7.79 -16.02
N TYR A 189 5.46 6.80 -15.25
CA TYR A 189 4.53 7.05 -14.14
C TYR A 189 5.19 7.79 -12.98
N THR A 190 4.55 8.85 -12.50
CA THR A 190 5.04 9.69 -11.39
C THR A 190 4.78 9.04 -10.03
N PRO A 191 5.43 9.51 -8.94
CA PRO A 191 5.15 9.03 -7.58
C PRO A 191 3.67 9.09 -7.18
N GLU A 192 2.94 10.15 -7.56
CA GLU A 192 1.49 10.25 -7.37
C GLU A 192 0.73 9.14 -8.10
N GLN A 193 1.08 8.87 -9.35
CA GLN A 193 0.44 7.82 -10.14
C GLN A 193 0.74 6.42 -9.58
N MET A 194 1.89 6.24 -8.92
CA MET A 194 2.22 4.99 -8.21
C MET A 194 1.31 4.72 -7.01
N LEU A 195 0.67 5.75 -6.42
CA LEU A 195 -0.39 5.56 -5.43
C LEU A 195 -1.65 4.98 -6.07
N VAL A 196 -2.06 5.50 -7.24
CA VAL A 196 -3.22 4.99 -8.00
C VAL A 196 -2.99 3.54 -8.47
N TRP A 197 -1.76 3.18 -8.84
CA TRP A 197 -1.42 1.79 -9.19
C TRP A 197 -1.72 0.79 -8.06
N ASP A 198 -1.83 1.23 -6.80
CA ASP A 198 -2.25 0.36 -5.69
C ASP A 198 -3.65 -0.22 -5.87
N ASP A 199 -4.53 0.48 -6.59
CA ASP A 199 -5.92 0.08 -6.80
C ASP A 199 -6.05 -1.24 -7.54
N LEU A 200 -5.00 -1.67 -8.25
CA LEU A 200 -4.91 -3.03 -8.77
C LEU A 200 -5.15 -4.08 -7.70
N TRP A 201 -4.76 -3.82 -6.45
CA TRP A 201 -5.00 -4.73 -5.35
C TRP A 201 -6.50 -4.84 -5.09
N PHE A 202 -7.22 -3.72 -5.01
CA PHE A 202 -8.68 -3.71 -4.79
C PHE A 202 -9.43 -4.47 -5.89
N TRP A 203 -9.17 -4.11 -7.15
CA TRP A 203 -9.84 -4.73 -8.29
C TRP A 203 -9.45 -6.20 -8.44
N GLY A 204 -8.17 -6.52 -8.31
CA GLY A 204 -7.67 -7.88 -8.36
C GLY A 204 -8.17 -8.74 -7.19
N PHE A 205 -8.36 -8.16 -6.01
CA PHE A 205 -8.84 -8.87 -4.83
C PHE A 205 -10.30 -9.33 -5.02
N PHE A 206 -11.19 -8.46 -5.51
CA PHE A 206 -12.59 -8.84 -5.77
C PHE A 206 -12.79 -9.61 -7.07
N THR A 207 -11.76 -9.79 -7.88
CA THR A 207 -11.83 -10.53 -9.16
C THR A 207 -11.01 -11.81 -9.20
N GLN A 208 -10.52 -12.26 -8.06
CA GLN A 208 -9.77 -13.52 -7.94
C GLN A 208 -10.48 -14.44 -6.96
N ASP A 209 -10.82 -15.64 -7.40
CA ASP A 209 -11.11 -16.73 -6.48
C ASP A 209 -9.80 -17.42 -6.04
N SER A 210 -9.66 -17.66 -4.74
CA SER A 210 -8.52 -18.41 -4.17
C SER A 210 -8.93 -19.77 -3.63
N SER A 211 -10.16 -20.21 -3.92
CA SER A 211 -10.64 -21.56 -3.59
C SER A 211 -9.96 -22.66 -4.42
N THR A 212 -9.31 -22.31 -5.54
CA THR A 212 -8.58 -23.24 -6.41
C THR A 212 -7.13 -22.77 -6.62
N ASP A 213 -6.21 -23.73 -6.81
CA ASP A 213 -4.79 -23.45 -7.10
C ASP A 213 -4.61 -22.60 -8.37
N ASP A 214 -5.50 -22.78 -9.36
CA ASP A 214 -5.46 -22.06 -10.62
C ASP A 214 -5.98 -20.62 -10.54
N ARG A 215 -6.55 -20.20 -9.40
CA ARG A 215 -7.19 -18.91 -9.16
C ARG A 215 -8.01 -18.42 -10.36
N VAL A 216 -9.26 -18.88 -10.43
CA VAL A 216 -10.20 -18.45 -11.46
C VAL A 216 -10.42 -16.93 -11.34
N MET A 217 -10.23 -16.23 -12.45
CA MET A 217 -10.50 -14.80 -12.54
C MET A 217 -12.00 -14.61 -12.78
N GLY A 218 -12.64 -13.77 -11.97
CA GLY A 218 -14.08 -13.60 -12.00
C GLY A 218 -14.57 -12.86 -10.76
N TRP A 219 -15.76 -12.27 -10.85
CA TRP A 219 -16.39 -11.60 -9.72
C TRP A 219 -16.48 -12.54 -8.50
N ASN A 220 -15.83 -12.16 -7.40
CA ASN A 220 -15.82 -12.92 -6.15
C ASN A 220 -16.72 -12.25 -5.11
N GLU A 221 -17.98 -12.65 -5.11
CA GLU A 221 -18.99 -12.15 -4.19
C GLU A 221 -18.67 -12.48 -2.72
N ALA A 222 -18.08 -13.66 -2.46
CA ALA A 222 -17.72 -14.07 -1.09
C ALA A 222 -16.67 -13.13 -0.49
N ARG A 223 -15.65 -12.73 -1.26
CA ARG A 223 -14.68 -11.72 -0.83
C ARG A 223 -15.33 -10.37 -0.61
N PHE A 224 -16.24 -9.95 -1.50
CA PHE A 224 -16.96 -8.70 -1.33
C PHE A 224 -17.77 -8.70 -0.03
N TRP A 225 -18.50 -9.76 0.29
CA TRP A 225 -19.28 -9.83 1.53
C TRP A 225 -18.42 -10.03 2.77
N GLY A 226 -17.31 -10.78 2.68
CA GLY A 226 -16.40 -11.04 3.79
C GLY A 226 -15.57 -9.83 4.25
N GLN A 227 -15.37 -8.83 3.40
CA GLN A 227 -14.65 -7.61 3.77
C GLN A 227 -15.59 -6.56 4.37
N LEU A 228 -15.29 -6.11 5.58
CA LEU A 228 -16.18 -5.20 6.31
C LEU A 228 -16.24 -3.81 5.68
N SER A 229 -15.13 -3.32 5.13
CA SER A 229 -15.07 -2.01 4.45
C SER A 229 -15.52 -2.04 2.99
N SER A 230 -16.00 -3.17 2.47
CA SER A 230 -16.58 -3.19 1.13
C SER A 230 -17.83 -2.32 1.06
N PRO A 231 -18.03 -1.56 -0.03
CA PRO A 231 -19.15 -0.63 -0.18
C PRO A 231 -20.45 -1.39 -0.52
N LYS A 232 -21.04 -2.07 0.47
CA LYS A 232 -22.18 -3.01 0.27
C LYS A 232 -23.36 -2.39 -0.49
N ALA A 233 -23.65 -1.12 -0.23
CA ALA A 233 -24.72 -0.38 -0.90
C ALA A 233 -24.51 -0.23 -2.41
N HIS A 234 -23.28 -0.39 -2.90
CA HIS A 234 -22.90 -0.22 -4.30
C HIS A 234 -22.49 -1.54 -4.97
N LEU A 235 -22.93 -2.69 -4.45
CA LEU A 235 -22.63 -4.02 -4.98
C LEU A 235 -22.79 -4.11 -6.51
N SER A 236 -23.91 -3.63 -7.04
CA SER A 236 -24.24 -3.73 -8.47
C SER A 236 -23.28 -2.93 -9.36
N GLU A 237 -22.83 -1.78 -8.89
CA GLU A 237 -21.86 -0.92 -9.58
C GLU A 237 -20.45 -1.51 -9.50
N VAL A 238 -20.00 -1.89 -8.31
CA VAL A 238 -18.68 -2.49 -8.10
C VAL A 238 -18.54 -3.78 -8.91
N ARG A 239 -19.58 -4.62 -8.95
CA ARG A 239 -19.59 -5.84 -9.80
C ARG A 239 -19.42 -5.50 -11.28
N LYS A 240 -20.15 -4.50 -11.80
CA LYS A 240 -20.00 -4.06 -13.19
C LYS A 240 -18.58 -3.57 -13.48
N LEU A 241 -17.98 -2.80 -12.57
CA LEU A 241 -16.61 -2.31 -12.69
C LEU A 241 -15.58 -3.45 -12.61
N CYS A 242 -15.79 -4.45 -11.75
CA CYS A 242 -14.99 -5.66 -11.72
C CYS A 242 -15.03 -6.43 -13.05
N CYS A 243 -16.19 -6.54 -13.69
CA CYS A 243 -16.30 -7.13 -15.03
C CYS A 243 -15.56 -6.29 -16.08
N ALA A 244 -15.66 -4.96 -16.02
CA ALA A 244 -14.91 -4.08 -16.93
C ALA A 244 -13.40 -4.16 -16.72
N PHE A 245 -12.94 -4.29 -15.47
CA PHE A 245 -11.54 -4.53 -15.12
C PHE A 245 -11.03 -5.83 -15.74
N LEU A 246 -11.78 -6.93 -15.58
CA LEU A 246 -11.44 -8.24 -16.15
C LEU A 246 -11.25 -8.17 -17.68
N GLN A 247 -12.16 -7.48 -18.38
CA GLN A 247 -12.04 -7.24 -19.82
C GLN A 247 -10.78 -6.44 -20.21
N ILE A 248 -10.28 -5.56 -19.34
CA ILE A 248 -9.04 -4.81 -19.58
C ILE A 248 -7.81 -5.68 -19.37
N VAL A 249 -7.85 -6.59 -18.38
CA VAL A 249 -6.75 -7.50 -18.08
C VAL A 249 -6.86 -8.84 -18.84
N ASN A 250 -7.76 -8.93 -19.82
CA ASN A 250 -8.00 -10.07 -20.71
C ASN A 250 -8.40 -11.37 -19.99
N PHE A 251 -9.40 -11.27 -19.12
CA PHE A 251 -10.10 -12.39 -18.48
C PHE A 251 -11.61 -12.29 -18.62
#